data_AF-A0A2N7X538-F1
#
_entry.id   AF-A0A2N7X538-F1
#
_cell.length_a   1.000
_cell.length_b   1.000
_cell.length_c   1.000
_cell.angle_alpha   90.00
_cell.angle_beta   90.00
_cell.angle_gamma   90.00
#
_symmetry.space_group_name_H-M   'P 1'
#
loop_
_entity.id
_entity.type
_entity.pdbx_description
1 polymer ?
#
loop_
_entity_poly.entity_id
_entity_poly.type
_entity_poly.pdbx_seq_one_letter_code
_entity_poly.pdbx_strand_id
1 'polypeptide(L)'
;MSEPFGINYGPATFSNVILLGDVDDNVKYSTIFAGGHGPSAAVIALAGPFVGNGALYFLLYAIASRSALMSRRYLLMFIYWLSLMCAANVWSYVPIRAITTHADIALGARGFGVSVWTLFPFVMAVSGFITWHFFARMFAKAHAQIAKGSVVNLAVVIAFTAFWYFSFFGAAGIDGSYGLVSQILSIASRYVLFPLCVAFLSGTYLRSSMRETRT
;
A
#
# COMPACT_ATOMS: atom_id res chain seq x y z
N MET A 1 0.38 19.88 23.65
CA MET A 1 1.12 18.85 22.87
C MET A 1 2.59 19.22 22.96
N SER A 2 3.41 18.45 23.66
CA SER A 2 4.84 18.77 23.84
C SER A 2 5.74 18.23 22.73
N GLU A 3 5.28 17.27 21.91
CA GLU A 3 6.12 16.61 20.89
C GLU A 3 5.34 16.32 19.59
N PRO A 4 5.20 17.29 18.67
CA PRO A 4 4.47 17.10 17.41
C PRO A 4 5.14 16.11 16.43
N PHE A 5 6.38 15.68 16.71
CA PHE A 5 7.12 14.67 15.93
C PHE A 5 7.45 13.42 16.76
N GLY A 6 6.71 13.17 17.84
CA GLY A 6 6.97 12.07 18.78
C GLY A 6 6.60 10.68 18.24
N ILE A 7 6.81 10.39 16.96
CA ILE A 7 6.62 9.05 16.38
C ILE A 7 7.55 8.08 17.10
N ASN A 8 6.99 7.00 17.62
CA ASN A 8 7.77 5.93 18.20
C ASN A 8 8.16 4.96 17.08
N TYR A 9 9.43 4.94 16.70
CA TYR A 9 9.92 4.06 15.65
C TYR A 9 10.18 2.63 16.11
N GLY A 10 9.90 2.31 17.39
CA GLY A 10 10.20 1.01 17.97
C GLY A 10 11.70 0.79 18.24
N PRO A 11 12.10 -0.43 18.61
CA PRO A 11 13.49 -0.75 18.92
C PRO A 11 14.38 -0.71 17.68
N ALA A 12 15.64 -0.29 17.82
CA ALA A 12 16.63 -0.23 16.75
C ALA A 12 17.21 -1.61 16.37
N THR A 13 16.33 -2.58 16.12
CA THR A 13 16.72 -3.90 15.62
C THR A 13 16.95 -3.85 14.10
N PHE A 14 17.81 -4.71 13.57
CA PHE A 14 18.07 -4.78 12.13
C PHE A 14 16.78 -4.98 11.32
N SER A 15 15.89 -5.86 11.81
CA SER A 15 14.59 -6.11 11.19
C SER A 15 13.73 -4.84 11.17
N ASN A 16 13.63 -4.13 12.29
CA ASN A 16 12.78 -2.95 12.38
C ASN A 16 13.37 -1.74 11.62
N VAL A 17 14.69 -1.59 11.54
CA VAL A 17 15.34 -0.55 10.71
C VAL A 17 15.01 -0.74 9.22
N ILE A 18 14.92 -1.99 8.76
CA ILE A 18 14.68 -2.30 7.34
C ILE A 18 13.18 -2.34 7.02
N LEU A 19 12.38 -2.94 7.90
CA LEU A 19 10.97 -3.26 7.64
C LEU A 19 10.00 -2.27 8.30
N LEU A 20 10.47 -1.48 9.28
CA LEU A 20 9.67 -0.50 10.03
C LEU A 20 8.37 -1.09 10.59
N GLY A 21 8.47 -2.29 11.18
CA GLY A 21 7.32 -3.06 11.65
C GLY A 21 6.71 -2.54 12.95
N ASP A 22 7.50 -1.84 13.78
CA ASP A 22 7.11 -1.43 15.13
C ASP A 22 6.85 0.10 15.24
N VAL A 23 6.46 0.75 14.14
CA VAL A 23 6.19 2.19 14.13
C VAL A 23 4.81 2.49 14.69
N ASP A 24 4.75 3.36 15.70
CA ASP A 24 3.56 3.81 16.41
C ASP A 24 3.46 5.35 16.35
N ASP A 25 2.25 5.86 16.10
CA ASP A 25 2.00 7.29 15.92
C ASP A 25 2.07 8.10 17.24
N ASN A 26 2.18 7.39 18.38
CA ASN A 26 2.24 7.89 19.75
C ASN A 26 1.05 8.80 20.11
N VAL A 27 -0.10 8.57 19.46
CA VAL A 27 -1.32 9.35 19.68
C VAL A 27 -2.12 8.75 20.82
N LYS A 28 -2.39 9.55 21.86
CA LYS A 28 -3.25 9.17 23.00
C LYS A 28 -4.73 9.23 22.62
N TYR A 29 -5.18 8.34 21.74
CA TYR A 29 -6.56 8.28 21.24
C TYR A 29 -7.61 8.23 22.36
N SER A 30 -7.33 7.54 23.46
CA SER A 30 -8.24 7.46 24.61
C SER A 30 -8.56 8.83 25.21
N THR A 31 -7.57 9.71 25.36
CA THR A 31 -7.76 11.09 25.85
C THR A 31 -8.58 11.92 24.86
N ILE A 32 -8.34 11.78 23.56
CA ILE A 32 -9.08 12.50 22.52
C ILE A 32 -10.55 12.08 22.51
N PHE A 33 -10.83 10.76 22.61
CA PHE A 33 -12.19 10.25 22.72
C PHE A 33 -12.88 10.69 24.01
N ALA A 34 -12.20 10.65 25.15
CA ALA A 34 -12.76 11.09 26.44
C ALA A 34 -13.11 12.59 26.46
N GLY A 35 -12.37 13.41 25.71
CA GLY A 35 -12.67 14.83 25.52
C GLY A 35 -13.81 15.12 24.53
N GLY A 36 -14.48 14.11 23.97
CA GLY A 36 -15.56 14.29 23.00
C GLY A 36 -15.09 14.65 21.59
N HIS A 37 -13.78 14.57 21.30
CA HIS A 37 -13.19 14.92 20.00
C HIS A 37 -13.09 13.71 19.05
N GLY A 38 -14.12 12.87 19.02
CA GLY A 38 -14.16 11.65 18.20
C GLY A 38 -13.85 11.88 16.71
N PRO A 39 -14.48 12.86 16.04
CA PRO A 39 -14.18 13.14 14.63
C PRO A 39 -12.72 13.52 14.38
N SER A 40 -12.08 14.26 15.30
CA SER A 40 -10.66 14.61 15.19
C SER A 40 -9.78 13.37 15.33
N ALA A 41 -10.07 12.48 16.28
CA ALA A 41 -9.39 11.19 16.41
C ALA A 41 -9.53 10.34 15.14
N ALA A 42 -10.72 10.33 14.52
CA ALA A 42 -10.92 9.61 13.25
C ALA A 42 -10.07 10.20 12.13
N VAL A 43 -10.03 11.52 11.98
CA VAL A 43 -9.19 12.18 10.97
C VAL A 43 -7.71 11.87 11.18
N ILE A 44 -7.23 11.89 12.43
CA ILE A 44 -5.84 11.55 12.77
C ILE A 44 -5.54 10.09 12.39
N ALA A 45 -6.38 9.13 12.81
CA ALA A 45 -6.18 7.71 12.50
C ALA A 45 -6.19 7.43 10.99
N LEU A 46 -7.04 8.12 10.24
CA LEU A 46 -7.14 7.94 8.79
C LEU A 46 -6.07 8.69 7.99
N ALA A 47 -5.32 9.61 8.63
CA ALA A 47 -4.30 10.41 7.95
C ALA A 47 -3.13 9.55 7.44
N GLY A 48 -2.63 8.59 8.21
CA GLY A 48 -1.54 7.71 7.79
C GLY A 48 -1.86 6.93 6.51
N PRO A 49 -2.96 6.16 6.47
CA PRO A 49 -3.36 5.40 5.29
C PRO A 49 -3.68 6.30 4.10
N PHE A 50 -4.52 7.33 4.26
CA PHE A 50 -5.06 8.06 3.11
C PHE A 50 -4.27 9.29 2.71
N VAL A 51 -3.75 10.06 3.66
CA VAL A 51 -2.93 11.25 3.36
C VAL A 51 -1.47 10.83 3.17
N GLY A 52 -0.91 10.13 4.14
CA GLY A 52 0.50 9.71 4.13
C GLY A 52 0.83 8.77 2.99
N ASN A 53 -0.07 7.84 2.65
CA ASN A 53 0.16 6.87 1.58
C ASN A 53 -0.70 7.14 0.33
N GLY A 54 -2.01 7.30 0.48
CA GLY A 54 -2.91 7.52 -0.66
C GLY A 54 -2.62 8.80 -1.45
N ALA A 55 -2.59 9.96 -0.80
CA ALA A 55 -2.32 11.24 -1.46
C ALA A 55 -0.87 11.32 -1.97
N LEU A 56 0.09 10.83 -1.19
CA LEU A 56 1.49 10.74 -1.62
C LEU A 56 1.65 9.87 -2.87
N TYR A 57 0.93 8.76 -2.97
CA TYR A 57 0.91 7.94 -4.19
C TYR A 57 0.50 8.76 -5.43
N PHE A 58 -0.59 9.51 -5.36
CA PHE A 58 -1.05 10.32 -6.51
C PHE A 58 -0.07 11.45 -6.83
N LEU A 59 0.55 12.07 -5.82
CA LEU A 59 1.62 13.05 -6.03
C LEU A 59 2.80 12.42 -6.78
N LEU A 60 3.27 11.25 -6.34
CA LEU A 60 4.37 10.53 -6.98
C LEU A 60 4.02 10.11 -8.41
N TYR A 61 2.78 9.68 -8.66
CA TYR A 61 2.30 9.39 -10.01
C TYR A 61 2.29 10.64 -10.92
N ALA A 62 1.85 11.79 -10.39
CA ALA A 62 1.88 13.05 -11.12
C ALA A 62 3.32 13.48 -11.43
N ILE A 63 4.24 13.31 -10.48
CA ILE A 63 5.67 13.55 -10.68
C ILE A 63 6.24 12.60 -11.74
N ALA A 64 5.96 11.29 -11.65
CA ALA A 64 6.36 10.30 -12.64
C ALA A 64 5.77 10.57 -14.04
N SER A 65 4.73 11.38 -14.17
CA SER A 65 4.16 11.74 -15.47
C SER A 65 4.93 12.85 -16.19
N ARG A 66 5.94 13.46 -15.56
CA ARG A 66 6.76 14.51 -16.17
C ARG A 66 7.80 13.91 -17.11
N SER A 67 7.89 14.42 -18.34
CA SER A 67 8.83 13.95 -19.37
C SER A 67 10.29 13.95 -18.92
N ALA A 68 10.69 14.95 -18.13
CA ALA A 68 12.05 15.07 -17.57
C ALA A 68 12.46 13.89 -16.67
N LEU A 69 11.50 13.17 -16.09
CA LEU A 69 11.74 12.00 -15.26
C LEU A 69 11.76 10.69 -16.05
N MET A 70 11.02 10.64 -17.16
CA MET A 70 10.98 9.47 -18.04
C MET A 70 12.35 9.16 -18.64
N SER A 71 13.20 10.17 -18.85
CA SER A 71 14.58 9.96 -19.33
C SER A 71 15.55 9.45 -18.25
N ARG A 72 15.20 9.55 -16.96
CA ARG A 72 16.08 9.21 -15.83
C ARG A 72 15.69 7.88 -15.17
N ARG A 73 16.10 6.77 -15.78
CA ARG A 73 15.72 5.39 -15.38
C ARG A 73 15.77 5.14 -13.87
N TYR A 74 16.87 5.45 -13.19
CA TYR A 74 17.02 5.15 -11.76
C TYR A 74 16.11 6.00 -10.87
N LEU A 75 15.89 7.26 -11.24
CA LEU A 75 14.98 8.14 -10.50
C LEU A 75 13.53 7.71 -10.70
N LEU A 76 13.15 7.30 -11.93
CA LEU A 76 11.86 6.69 -12.19
C LEU A 76 11.68 5.40 -11.39
N MET A 77 12.71 4.55 -11.32
CA MET A 77 12.67 3.32 -10.54
C MET A 77 12.47 3.60 -9.04
N PHE A 78 13.17 4.59 -8.48
CA PHE A 78 12.96 5.02 -7.09
C PHE A 78 11.52 5.50 -6.85
N ILE A 79 11.02 6.41 -7.70
CA ILE A 79 9.64 6.91 -7.60
C ILE A 79 8.63 5.76 -7.74
N TYR A 80 8.87 4.83 -8.65
CA TYR A 80 8.04 3.64 -8.86
C TYR A 80 7.94 2.77 -7.60
N TRP A 81 9.08 2.41 -7.00
CA TRP A 81 9.08 1.60 -5.78
C TRP A 81 8.47 2.36 -4.61
N LEU A 82 8.71 3.67 -4.48
CA LEU A 82 8.07 4.48 -3.45
C LEU A 82 6.55 4.56 -3.65
N SER A 83 6.08 4.73 -4.89
CA SER A 83 4.65 4.66 -5.23
C SER A 83 4.05 3.29 -4.93
N LEU A 84 4.80 2.22 -5.16
CA LEU A 84 4.39 0.86 -4.83
C LEU A 84 4.19 0.73 -3.32
N MET A 85 5.16 1.15 -2.52
CA MET A 85 5.08 1.10 -1.06
C MET A 85 3.87 1.89 -0.55
N CYS A 86 3.62 3.07 -1.11
CA CYS A 86 2.44 3.88 -0.75
C CYS A 86 1.13 3.15 -1.09
N ALA A 87 0.97 2.69 -2.34
CA ALA A 87 -0.26 2.03 -2.75
C ALA A 87 -0.49 0.71 -2.00
N ALA A 88 0.56 -0.08 -1.79
CA ALA A 88 0.51 -1.34 -1.07
C ALA A 88 0.30 -1.16 0.44
N ASN A 89 0.77 -0.06 1.05
CA ASN A 89 0.40 0.29 2.41
C ASN A 89 -1.11 0.51 2.54
N VAL A 90 -1.73 1.26 1.62
CA VAL A 90 -3.20 1.45 1.62
C VAL A 90 -3.93 0.10 1.52
N TRP A 91 -3.39 -0.85 0.73
CA TRP A 91 -3.88 -2.22 0.69
C TRP A 91 -3.73 -2.96 2.03
N SER A 92 -2.60 -2.81 2.71
CA SER A 92 -2.37 -3.39 4.04
C SER A 92 -3.33 -2.80 5.09
N TYR A 93 -3.48 -1.48 5.15
CA TYR A 93 -4.33 -0.82 6.14
C TYR A 93 -5.82 -1.17 5.98
N VAL A 94 -6.30 -1.28 4.74
CA VAL A 94 -7.73 -1.41 4.48
C VAL A 94 -8.15 -2.87 4.35
N PRO A 95 -7.99 -3.57 3.21
CA PRO A 95 -8.45 -4.95 3.10
C PRO A 95 -7.85 -5.88 4.17
N ILE A 96 -6.58 -5.70 4.55
CA ILE A 96 -5.95 -6.63 5.49
C ILE A 96 -6.27 -6.27 6.95
N ARG A 97 -6.17 -5.00 7.35
CA ARG A 97 -6.21 -4.60 8.77
C ARG A 97 -7.50 -3.91 9.20
N ALA A 98 -8.45 -3.61 8.30
CA ALA A 98 -9.61 -2.79 8.67
C ALA A 98 -10.58 -3.50 9.63
N ILE A 99 -10.84 -4.79 9.43
CA ILE A 99 -11.87 -5.54 10.17
C ILE A 99 -11.26 -6.07 11.48
N THR A 100 -10.95 -5.13 12.38
CA THR A 100 -10.37 -5.40 13.70
C THR A 100 -10.88 -4.37 14.71
N THR A 101 -10.43 -4.47 15.96
CA THR A 101 -10.85 -3.60 17.07
C THR A 101 -9.89 -2.45 17.38
N HIS A 102 -8.66 -2.46 16.86
CA HIS A 102 -7.58 -1.59 17.36
C HIS A 102 -6.72 -0.92 16.27
N ALA A 103 -6.97 -1.17 14.98
CA ALA A 103 -6.23 -0.53 13.88
C ALA A 103 -6.86 0.82 13.45
N ASP A 104 -6.19 1.51 12.54
CA ASP A 104 -6.52 2.85 12.04
C ASP A 104 -7.97 2.99 11.60
N ILE A 105 -8.49 2.00 10.84
CA ILE A 105 -9.88 2.02 10.37
C ILE A 105 -10.86 1.78 11.51
N ALA A 106 -10.50 0.98 12.52
CA ALA A 106 -11.31 0.76 13.71
C ALA A 106 -11.40 2.02 14.58
N LEU A 107 -10.28 2.72 14.74
CA LEU A 107 -10.22 4.03 15.41
C LEU A 107 -11.02 5.08 14.62
N GLY A 108 -10.94 5.06 13.29
CA GLY A 108 -11.75 5.88 12.39
C GLY A 108 -13.26 5.64 12.59
N ALA A 109 -13.69 4.39 12.55
CA ALA A 109 -15.09 4.02 12.76
C ALA A 109 -15.60 4.45 14.14
N ARG A 110 -14.80 4.20 15.19
CA ARG A 110 -15.10 4.65 16.56
C ARG A 110 -15.26 6.17 16.64
N GLY A 111 -14.37 6.93 16.01
CA GLY A 111 -14.43 8.40 16.06
C GLY A 111 -15.59 9.00 15.27
N PHE A 112 -16.05 8.34 14.22
CA PHE A 112 -17.29 8.70 13.53
C PHE A 112 -18.56 8.16 14.19
N GLY A 113 -18.45 7.33 15.22
CA GLY A 113 -19.60 6.71 15.88
C GLY A 113 -20.34 5.69 15.01
N VAL A 114 -19.65 5.06 14.06
CA VAL A 114 -20.20 4.04 13.16
C VAL A 114 -19.54 2.69 13.38
N SER A 115 -20.17 1.62 12.90
CA SER A 115 -19.54 0.30 12.92
C SER A 115 -18.42 0.23 11.87
N VAL A 116 -17.38 -0.58 12.13
CA VAL A 116 -16.32 -0.87 11.15
C VAL A 116 -16.90 -1.43 9.85
N TRP A 117 -17.92 -2.28 9.95
CA TRP A 117 -18.62 -2.85 8.80
C TRP A 117 -19.32 -1.79 7.94
N THR A 118 -19.78 -0.70 8.53
CA THR A 118 -20.37 0.43 7.80
C THR A 118 -19.28 1.22 7.06
N LEU A 119 -18.13 1.46 7.71
CA LEU A 119 -17.03 2.20 7.11
C LEU A 119 -16.30 1.40 6.02
N PHE A 120 -16.18 0.09 6.20
CA PHE A 120 -15.34 -0.81 5.41
C PHE A 120 -15.58 -0.74 3.89
N PRO A 121 -16.82 -0.79 3.35
CA PRO A 121 -17.04 -0.72 1.91
C PRO A 121 -16.50 0.57 1.27
N PHE A 122 -16.59 1.70 1.98
CA PHE A 122 -16.13 3.00 1.47
C PHE A 122 -14.61 3.05 1.40
N VAL A 123 -13.94 2.67 2.48
CA VAL A 123 -12.46 2.64 2.51
C VAL A 123 -11.93 1.58 1.55
N MET A 124 -12.62 0.44 1.40
CA MET A 124 -12.26 -0.62 0.47
C MET A 124 -12.39 -0.16 -0.99
N ALA A 125 -13.43 0.61 -1.32
CA ALA A 125 -13.57 1.18 -2.66
C ALA A 125 -12.40 2.12 -3.00
N VAL A 126 -11.97 2.95 -2.05
CA VAL A 126 -10.79 3.84 -2.22
C VAL A 126 -9.50 3.01 -2.38
N SER A 127 -9.28 2.01 -1.53
CA SER A 127 -8.11 1.13 -1.60
C SER A 127 -8.07 0.34 -2.92
N GLY A 128 -9.20 -0.20 -3.34
CA GLY A 128 -9.37 -0.89 -4.63
C GLY A 128 -9.11 0.02 -5.82
N PHE A 129 -9.58 1.27 -5.77
CA PHE A 129 -9.29 2.27 -6.80
C PHE A 129 -7.79 2.59 -6.90
N ILE A 130 -7.12 2.81 -5.77
CA ILE A 130 -5.66 3.05 -5.74
C ILE A 130 -4.89 1.84 -6.29
N THR A 131 -5.30 0.64 -5.90
CA THR A 131 -4.72 -0.62 -6.40
C THR A 131 -4.87 -0.74 -7.91
N TRP A 132 -6.10 -0.58 -8.42
CA TRP A 132 -6.37 -0.57 -9.86
C TRP A 132 -5.55 0.50 -10.57
N HIS A 133 -5.52 1.74 -10.05
CA HIS A 133 -4.79 2.85 -10.66
C HIS A 133 -3.27 2.58 -10.68
N PHE A 134 -2.72 1.96 -9.64
CA PHE A 134 -1.31 1.56 -9.61
C PHE A 134 -0.98 0.59 -10.74
N PHE A 135 -1.72 -0.52 -10.85
CA PHE A 135 -1.45 -1.53 -11.87
C PHE A 135 -1.83 -1.08 -13.29
N ALA A 136 -2.93 -0.35 -13.46
CA ALA A 136 -3.41 0.08 -14.77
C ALA A 136 -2.67 1.32 -15.31
N ARG A 137 -2.17 2.21 -14.43
CA ARG A 137 -1.57 3.50 -14.84
C ARG A 137 -0.09 3.60 -14.47
N MET A 138 0.27 3.41 -13.20
CA MET A 138 1.66 3.59 -12.76
C MET A 138 2.59 2.53 -13.35
N PHE A 139 2.20 1.25 -13.25
CA PHE A 139 2.97 0.14 -13.83
C PHE A 139 3.10 0.28 -15.34
N ALA A 140 1.98 0.51 -16.04
CA ALA A 140 1.94 0.71 -17.48
C ALA A 140 2.89 1.82 -17.95
N LYS A 141 3.03 2.90 -17.17
CA LYS A 141 3.92 4.03 -17.47
C LYS A 141 5.40 3.72 -17.26
N ALA A 142 5.74 2.98 -16.21
CA ALA A 142 7.15 2.86 -15.77
C ALA A 142 7.85 1.58 -16.26
N HIS A 143 7.11 0.48 -16.47
CA HIS A 143 7.70 -0.85 -16.65
C HIS A 143 8.72 -0.93 -17.80
N ALA A 144 8.39 -0.36 -18.97
CA ALA A 144 9.26 -0.43 -20.16
C ALA A 144 10.62 0.23 -19.91
N GLN A 145 10.62 1.40 -19.28
CA GLN A 145 11.83 2.16 -18.99
C GLN A 145 12.65 1.51 -17.85
N ILE A 146 11.98 0.92 -16.87
CA ILE A 146 12.66 0.17 -15.79
C ILE A 146 13.30 -1.11 -16.36
N ALA A 147 12.57 -1.86 -17.19
CA ALA A 147 13.04 -3.10 -17.80
C ALA A 147 14.11 -2.88 -18.88
N LYS A 148 14.14 -1.70 -19.51
CA LYS A 148 15.07 -1.32 -20.59
C LYS A 148 15.05 -2.32 -21.75
N GLY A 149 13.85 -2.74 -22.16
CA GLY A 149 13.64 -3.70 -23.27
C GLY A 149 14.00 -5.16 -22.97
N SER A 150 14.54 -5.49 -21.80
CA SER A 150 14.87 -6.87 -21.44
C SER A 150 13.64 -7.61 -20.89
N VAL A 151 13.28 -8.73 -21.53
CA VAL A 151 12.20 -9.63 -21.09
C VAL A 151 12.46 -10.19 -19.70
N VAL A 152 13.72 -10.55 -19.40
CA VAL A 152 14.12 -11.06 -18.08
C VAL A 152 13.92 -9.97 -17.01
N ASN A 153 14.36 -8.74 -17.29
CA ASN A 153 14.16 -7.63 -16.36
C ASN A 153 12.67 -7.33 -16.15
N LEU A 154 11.87 -7.38 -17.21
CA LEU A 154 10.43 -7.17 -17.12
C LEU A 154 9.76 -8.24 -16.26
N ALA A 155 10.13 -9.51 -16.43
CA ALA A 155 9.63 -10.60 -15.60
C ALA A 155 10.00 -10.41 -14.12
N VAL A 156 11.24 -10.01 -13.83
CA VAL A 156 11.69 -9.68 -12.47
C VAL A 156 10.88 -8.53 -11.88
N VAL A 157 10.69 -7.43 -12.62
CA VAL A 157 9.90 -6.28 -12.17
C VAL A 157 8.46 -6.69 -11.88
N ILE A 158 7.82 -7.49 -12.74
CA ILE A 158 6.46 -8.02 -12.52
C ILE A 158 6.40 -8.85 -11.24
N ALA A 159 7.31 -9.83 -11.11
CA ALA A 159 7.33 -10.74 -9.96
C ALA A 159 7.55 -9.99 -8.64
N PHE A 160 8.53 -9.09 -8.59
CA PHE A 160 8.81 -8.30 -7.40
C PHE A 160 7.68 -7.32 -7.08
N THR A 161 7.09 -6.70 -8.09
CA THR A 161 5.95 -5.79 -7.90
C THR A 161 4.80 -6.53 -7.24
N ALA A 162 4.38 -7.65 -7.81
CA ALA A 162 3.27 -8.43 -7.28
C ALA A 162 3.59 -9.03 -5.91
N PHE A 163 4.83 -9.49 -5.69
CA PHE A 163 5.29 -10.04 -4.42
C PHE A 163 5.21 -8.98 -3.31
N TRP A 164 5.82 -7.81 -3.51
CA TRP A 164 5.79 -6.76 -2.49
C TRP A 164 4.34 -6.32 -2.23
N TYR A 165 3.55 -6.10 -3.27
CA TYR A 165 2.17 -5.63 -3.11
C TYR A 165 1.27 -6.62 -2.37
N PHE A 166 1.20 -7.87 -2.83
CA PHE A 166 0.20 -8.83 -2.36
C PHE A 166 0.74 -9.86 -1.37
N SER A 167 2.04 -10.13 -1.35
CA SER A 167 2.65 -11.11 -0.43
C SER A 167 3.34 -10.45 0.77
N PHE A 168 4.03 -9.33 0.60
CA PHE A 168 4.64 -8.63 1.73
C PHE A 168 3.59 -7.78 2.47
N PHE A 169 3.04 -6.74 1.82
CA PHE A 169 2.02 -5.88 2.45
C PHE A 169 0.70 -6.62 2.69
N GLY A 170 0.38 -7.60 1.84
CA GLY A 170 -0.79 -8.44 2.04
C GLY A 170 -0.70 -9.41 3.23
N ALA A 171 0.47 -9.65 3.80
CA ALA A 171 0.64 -10.67 4.85
C ALA A 171 0.52 -10.15 6.29
N ALA A 172 0.19 -8.87 6.50
CA ALA A 172 0.16 -8.27 7.83
C ALA A 172 -0.77 -8.97 8.84
N GLY A 173 -1.82 -9.66 8.38
CA GLY A 173 -2.74 -10.42 9.25
C GLY A 173 -2.52 -11.94 9.26
N ILE A 174 -1.44 -12.45 8.68
CA ILE A 174 -1.27 -13.90 8.47
C ILE A 174 -1.16 -14.70 9.78
N ASP A 175 -0.64 -14.07 10.84
CA ASP A 175 -0.48 -14.63 12.18
C ASP A 175 -1.78 -14.60 13.01
N GLY A 176 -2.85 -13.98 12.49
CA GLY A 176 -4.13 -13.83 13.16
C GLY A 176 -4.22 -12.66 14.14
N SER A 177 -3.20 -11.80 14.23
CA SER A 177 -3.17 -10.62 15.12
C SER A 177 -4.36 -9.66 14.92
N TYR A 178 -4.91 -9.61 13.71
CA TYR A 178 -6.08 -8.78 13.36
C TYR A 178 -7.41 -9.55 13.31
N GLY A 179 -7.43 -10.83 13.70
CA GLY A 179 -8.61 -11.68 13.69
C GLY A 179 -8.76 -12.54 12.42
N LEU A 180 -9.73 -13.46 12.46
CA LEU A 180 -9.91 -14.49 11.42
C LEU A 180 -10.16 -13.91 10.02
N VAL A 181 -10.97 -12.86 9.90
CA VAL A 181 -11.29 -12.26 8.60
C VAL A 181 -10.03 -11.69 7.96
N SER A 182 -9.24 -10.92 8.71
CA SER A 182 -7.95 -10.38 8.27
C SER A 182 -6.97 -11.50 7.89
N GLN A 183 -6.94 -12.59 8.64
CA GLN A 183 -6.08 -13.74 8.31
C GLN A 183 -6.47 -14.38 6.97
N ILE A 184 -7.77 -14.60 6.74
CA ILE A 184 -8.29 -15.13 5.47
C ILE A 184 -7.94 -14.18 4.32
N LEU A 185 -8.11 -12.87 4.50
CA LEU A 185 -7.77 -11.87 3.48
C LEU A 185 -6.26 -11.81 3.21
N SER A 186 -5.42 -11.99 4.22
CA SER A 186 -3.97 -12.11 4.05
C SER A 186 -3.56 -13.34 3.25
N ILE A 187 -4.16 -14.50 3.57
CA ILE A 187 -3.95 -15.75 2.83
C ILE A 187 -4.40 -15.58 1.37
N ALA A 188 -5.58 -15.01 1.13
CA ALA A 188 -6.09 -14.74 -0.21
C ALA A 188 -5.18 -13.78 -0.98
N SER A 189 -4.70 -12.70 -0.33
CA SER A 189 -3.76 -11.77 -0.94
C SER A 189 -2.48 -12.48 -1.38
N ARG A 190 -1.84 -13.24 -0.49
CA ARG A 190 -0.55 -13.89 -0.75
C ARG A 190 -0.64 -15.06 -1.72
N TYR A 191 -1.67 -15.90 -1.62
CA TYR A 191 -1.72 -17.17 -2.38
C TYR A 191 -2.66 -17.13 -3.58
N VAL A 192 -3.54 -16.13 -3.68
CA VAL A 192 -4.46 -15.97 -4.81
C VAL A 192 -4.15 -14.71 -5.61
N LEU A 193 -4.15 -13.52 -4.98
CA LEU A 193 -3.97 -12.26 -5.72
C LEU A 193 -2.55 -12.09 -6.27
N PHE A 194 -1.52 -12.51 -5.53
CA PHE A 194 -0.14 -12.49 -6.01
C PHE A 194 0.05 -13.27 -7.33
N PRO A 195 -0.23 -14.59 -7.42
CA PRO A 195 -0.04 -15.32 -8.67
C PRO A 195 -0.96 -14.83 -9.80
N LEU A 196 -2.19 -14.42 -9.48
CA LEU A 196 -3.10 -13.83 -10.48
C LEU A 196 -2.56 -12.52 -11.05
N CYS A 197 -1.98 -11.65 -10.21
CA CYS A 197 -1.35 -10.40 -10.65
C CYS A 197 -0.15 -10.68 -11.56
N VAL A 198 0.72 -11.63 -11.17
CA VAL A 198 1.86 -12.04 -12.02
C VAL A 198 1.36 -12.56 -13.36
N ALA A 199 0.36 -13.44 -13.39
CA ALA A 199 -0.21 -13.99 -14.61
C ALA A 199 -0.82 -12.89 -15.50
N PHE A 200 -1.60 -11.97 -14.91
CA PHE A 200 -2.21 -10.85 -15.60
C PHE A 200 -1.17 -9.91 -16.24
N LEU A 201 -0.19 -9.45 -15.46
CA LEU A 201 0.86 -8.55 -15.96
C LEU A 201 1.74 -9.25 -17.00
N SER A 202 2.08 -10.52 -16.78
CA SER A 202 2.86 -11.31 -17.74
C SER A 202 2.12 -11.49 -19.07
N GLY A 203 0.82 -11.82 -19.01
CA GLY A 203 -0.03 -11.94 -20.19
C GLY A 203 -0.16 -10.64 -20.96
N THR A 204 -0.15 -9.50 -20.26
CA THR A 204 -0.33 -8.17 -20.84
C THR A 204 0.98 -7.61 -21.44
N TYR A 205 2.10 -7.73 -20.73
CA TYR A 205 3.33 -6.99 -21.06
C TYR A 205 4.47 -7.87 -21.58
N LEU A 206 4.59 -9.15 -21.18
CA LEU A 206 5.67 -10.00 -21.72
C LEU A 206 5.34 -10.50 -23.13
N ARG A 207 4.07 -10.79 -23.41
CA ARG A 207 3.62 -11.27 -24.73
C ARG A 207 3.81 -10.23 -25.82
N SER A 208 3.61 -8.95 -25.53
CA SER A 208 3.85 -7.86 -26.47
C SER A 208 5.35 -7.72 -26.77
N SER A 209 6.20 -7.67 -25.75
CA SER A 209 7.66 -7.52 -25.93
C SER A 209 8.29 -8.67 -26.73
N MET A 210 7.84 -9.91 -26.54
CA MET A 210 8.36 -11.06 -27.30
C MET A 210 8.00 -11.02 -28.79
N ARG A 211 6.89 -10.36 -29.17
CA ARG A 211 6.50 -10.22 -30.58
C ARG A 211 7.38 -9.20 -31.30
N GLU A 212 7.72 -8.10 -30.64
CA GLU A 212 8.59 -7.05 -31.19
C GLU A 212 10.02 -7.51 -31.43
N THR A 213 10.54 -8.47 -30.65
CA THR A 213 11.91 -8.97 -30.85
C THR A 213 12.03 -9.95 -32.03
N ARG A 214 10.90 -10.44 -32.58
CA ARG A 214 10.88 -11.45 -33.67
C ARG A 214 10.72 -10.83 -35.06
N THR A 215 10.44 -9.54 -35.15
CA THR A 215 10.33 -8.76 -36.39
C THR A 215 11.61 -7.99 -36.65
#